data_AF-A0A540VPH3-F1
#
_entry.id   AF-A0A540VPH3-F1
#
_cell.length_a   1.000
_cell.length_b   1.000
_cell.length_c   1.000
_cell.angle_alpha   90.00
_cell.angle_beta   90.00
_cell.angle_gamma   90.00
#
_symmetry.space_group_name_H-M   'P 1'
#
loop_
_entity.id
_entity.type
_entity.pdbx_description
1 polymer ?
#
loop_
_entity_poly.entity_id
_entity_poly.type
_entity_poly.pdbx_seq_one_letter_code
_entity_poly.pdbx_strand_id
1 'polypeptide(L)'
;MEMQNLIRIDTQPAVLDVNLEQLEKALDERLAQYETVVTEDGLKDAKATATEINKLRGELASRRKAAADEAKAPIVAFEQQIKALESKCEDTRQGILSQVQQYESQVREQARDMLHELRAELWDDFGVEEHHQRAEYEDLVNLSAVTSTGKLAKAPRETLQARVREDEARQDKVRRRLLELENASYRAGLSAPLTQDHVHRVLEADDDTYESEVNRILEAELKREQVARQREQERQEREATAKAPEPQAAPAQDPEPKTAPEPEPRKAAPGKQAITVTATFHIEVSDTATDEQVESALRGKMKAAGFNSLASVQINRHSVRSES
;
A
#
# COMPACT_ATOMS: atom_id res chain seq x y z
N MET A 1 -10.46 -0.98 -56.04
CA MET A 1 -9.69 0.25 -56.30
C MET A 1 -9.28 0.81 -54.95
N GLU A 2 -7.98 0.93 -54.69
CA GLU A 2 -7.49 1.52 -53.44
C GLU A 2 -7.89 3.01 -53.37
N MET A 3 -8.33 3.47 -52.20
CA MET A 3 -8.81 4.85 -51.95
C MET A 3 -7.78 5.92 -52.36
N GLN A 4 -6.49 5.57 -52.35
CA GLN A 4 -5.38 6.43 -52.75
C GLN A 4 -5.42 6.79 -54.25
N ASN A 5 -5.97 5.92 -55.10
CA ASN A 5 -6.09 6.17 -56.54
C ASN A 5 -7.28 7.10 -56.89
N LEU A 6 -8.10 7.48 -55.89
CA LEU A 6 -9.18 8.47 -56.06
C LEU A 6 -8.73 9.90 -55.78
N ILE A 7 -7.53 10.10 -55.21
CA ILE A 7 -6.98 11.43 -54.96
C ILE A 7 -6.43 11.97 -56.29
N ARG A 8 -7.25 12.76 -56.98
CA ARG A 8 -6.87 13.49 -58.17
C ARG A 8 -7.10 14.98 -57.96
N ILE A 9 -6.03 15.76 -58.08
CA ILE A 9 -6.07 17.22 -57.94
C ILE A 9 -5.64 17.80 -59.27
N ASP A 10 -6.59 18.36 -60.02
CA ASP A 10 -6.33 19.10 -61.25
C ASP A 10 -6.30 20.61 -60.90
N THR A 11 -5.21 21.31 -61.23
CA THR A 11 -5.04 22.73 -60.90
C THR A 11 -4.87 23.58 -62.15
N GLN A 12 -5.53 24.74 -62.20
CA GLN A 12 -5.29 25.76 -63.22
C GLN A 12 -5.05 27.13 -62.55
N PRO A 13 -4.02 27.90 -62.96
CA PRO A 13 -3.72 29.18 -62.34
C PRO A 13 -4.84 30.20 -62.53
N ALA A 14 -5.13 31.00 -61.50
CA ALA A 14 -6.04 32.13 -61.63
C ALA A 14 -5.38 33.23 -62.49
N VAL A 15 -6.06 33.64 -63.56
CA VAL A 15 -5.63 34.74 -64.43
C VAL A 15 -6.58 35.92 -64.20
N LEU A 16 -6.04 37.03 -63.71
CA LEU A 16 -6.77 38.29 -63.54
C LEU A 16 -6.40 39.22 -64.69
N ASP A 17 -7.28 39.34 -65.67
CA ASP A 17 -7.10 40.25 -66.81
C ASP A 17 -7.68 41.64 -66.49
N VAL A 18 -6.87 42.66 -66.76
CA VAL A 18 -7.24 44.07 -66.53
C VAL A 18 -6.78 44.86 -67.74
N ASN A 19 -7.67 45.71 -68.26
CA ASN A 19 -7.39 46.61 -69.39
C ASN A 19 -6.51 47.80 -68.96
N LEU A 20 -5.32 47.51 -68.43
CA LEU A 20 -4.42 48.50 -67.81
C LEU A 20 -4.11 49.68 -68.74
N GLU A 21 -3.78 49.43 -70.00
CA GLU A 21 -3.47 50.51 -70.96
C GLU A 21 -4.65 51.47 -71.17
N GLN A 22 -5.87 50.95 -71.26
CA GLN A 22 -7.07 51.77 -71.44
C GLN A 22 -7.44 52.51 -70.14
N LEU A 23 -7.24 51.85 -69.01
CA LEU A 23 -7.50 52.40 -67.69
C LEU A 23 -6.51 53.50 -67.32
N GLU A 24 -5.21 53.31 -67.60
CA GLU A 24 -4.16 54.31 -67.41
C GLU A 24 -4.42 55.53 -68.29
N LYS A 25 -4.71 55.33 -69.58
CA LYS A 25 -5.00 56.44 -70.49
C LYS A 25 -6.22 57.26 -70.05
N ALA A 26 -7.31 56.60 -69.67
CA ALA A 26 -8.51 57.28 -69.16
C ALA A 26 -8.27 57.97 -67.80
N LEU A 27 -7.40 57.41 -66.96
CA LEU A 27 -7.00 58.01 -65.70
C LEU A 27 -6.14 59.26 -65.92
N ASP A 28 -5.15 59.20 -66.81
CA ASP A 28 -4.27 60.31 -67.16
C ASP A 28 -5.04 61.48 -67.79
N GLU A 29 -5.94 61.20 -68.75
CA GLU A 29 -6.81 62.22 -69.36
C GLU A 29 -7.72 62.91 -68.33
N ARG A 30 -8.19 62.15 -67.33
CA ARG A 30 -9.03 62.68 -66.25
C ARG A 30 -8.20 63.45 -65.23
N LEU A 31 -6.96 63.03 -64.94
CA LEU A 31 -6.06 63.70 -64.01
C LEU A 31 -5.49 65.01 -64.57
N ALA A 32 -5.25 65.09 -65.88
CA ALA A 32 -4.75 66.29 -66.57
C ALA A 32 -5.69 67.51 -66.41
N GLN A 33 -7.00 67.29 -66.26
CA GLN A 33 -7.98 68.35 -66.01
C GLN A 33 -7.81 69.05 -64.65
N TYR A 34 -7.04 68.43 -63.75
CA TYR A 34 -6.79 68.91 -62.40
C TYR A 34 -5.39 69.52 -62.22
N GLU A 35 -4.60 69.59 -63.30
CA GLU A 35 -3.28 70.23 -63.33
C GLU A 35 -3.44 71.77 -63.46
N THR A 36 -4.02 72.40 -62.43
CA THR A 36 -4.22 73.86 -62.36
C THR A 36 -3.66 74.45 -61.08
N VAL A 37 -3.13 75.68 -61.16
CA VAL A 37 -2.53 76.39 -60.03
C VAL A 37 -3.62 76.79 -59.03
N VAL A 38 -3.47 76.38 -57.77
CA VAL A 38 -4.40 76.74 -56.70
C VAL A 38 -4.32 78.25 -56.45
N THR A 39 -5.42 78.96 -56.70
CA THR A 39 -5.60 80.39 -56.42
C THR A 39 -6.61 80.59 -55.29
N GLU A 40 -6.67 81.79 -54.69
CA GLU A 40 -7.53 82.08 -53.54
C GLU A 40 -9.03 81.84 -53.82
N ASP A 41 -9.50 82.20 -55.03
CA ASP A 41 -10.88 81.96 -55.47
C ASP A 41 -11.15 80.49 -55.85
N GLY A 42 -10.12 79.71 -56.19
CA GLY A 42 -10.22 78.31 -56.66
C GLY A 42 -10.02 77.24 -55.59
N LEU A 43 -9.76 77.62 -54.33
CA LEU A 43 -9.43 76.69 -53.24
C LEU A 43 -10.54 75.66 -52.95
N LYS A 44 -11.81 76.05 -53.12
CA LYS A 44 -12.96 75.16 -52.91
C LYS A 44 -12.99 74.04 -53.94
N ASP A 45 -12.75 74.36 -55.20
CA ASP A 45 -12.77 73.41 -56.30
C ASP A 45 -11.56 72.47 -56.24
N ALA A 46 -10.38 72.98 -55.86
CA ALA A 46 -9.20 72.15 -55.59
C ALA A 46 -9.45 71.08 -54.50
N LYS A 47 -10.16 71.43 -53.42
CA LYS A 47 -10.55 70.48 -52.36
C LYS A 47 -11.56 69.44 -52.85
N ALA A 48 -12.52 69.83 -53.69
CA ALA A 48 -13.48 68.92 -54.30
C ALA A 48 -12.77 67.90 -55.21
N THR A 49 -11.89 68.38 -56.08
CA THR A 49 -11.02 67.58 -56.94
C THR A 49 -10.19 66.56 -56.16
N ALA A 50 -9.49 66.98 -55.10
CA ALA A 50 -8.70 66.08 -54.26
C ALA A 50 -9.56 64.98 -53.61
N THR A 51 -10.81 65.30 -53.29
CA THR A 51 -11.78 64.34 -52.75
C THR A 51 -12.21 63.31 -53.81
N GLU A 52 -12.43 63.74 -55.05
CA GLU A 52 -12.78 62.84 -56.17
C GLU A 52 -11.63 61.89 -56.52
N ILE A 53 -10.39 62.38 -56.56
CA ILE A 53 -9.20 61.55 -56.79
C ILE A 53 -9.07 60.47 -55.70
N ASN A 54 -9.31 60.85 -54.43
CA ASN A 54 -9.30 59.89 -53.32
C ASN A 54 -10.40 58.83 -53.43
N LYS A 55 -11.60 59.19 -53.90
CA LYS A 55 -12.68 58.23 -54.16
C LYS A 55 -12.30 57.23 -55.25
N LEU A 56 -11.75 57.72 -56.37
CA LEU A 56 -11.36 56.89 -57.50
C LEU A 56 -10.22 55.91 -57.12
N ARG A 57 -9.24 56.36 -56.34
CA ARG A 57 -8.24 55.50 -55.71
C ARG A 57 -8.87 54.41 -54.82
N GLY A 58 -9.86 54.80 -54.01
CA GLY A 58 -10.60 53.88 -53.15
C GLY A 58 -11.35 52.80 -53.93
N GLU A 59 -11.98 53.16 -55.05
CA GLU A 59 -12.67 52.23 -55.94
C GLU A 59 -11.71 51.23 -56.61
N LEU A 60 -10.56 51.70 -57.13
CA LEU A 60 -9.52 50.84 -57.69
C LEU A 60 -8.99 49.84 -56.66
N ALA A 61 -8.70 50.32 -55.45
CA ALA A 61 -8.24 49.48 -54.35
C ALA A 61 -9.30 48.42 -53.97
N SER A 62 -10.59 48.81 -53.97
CA SER A 62 -11.70 47.93 -53.64
C SER A 62 -11.91 46.85 -54.71
N ARG A 63 -11.92 47.22 -56.01
CA ARG A 63 -12.06 46.26 -57.11
C ARG A 63 -10.88 45.29 -57.19
N ARG A 64 -9.66 45.78 -57.00
CA ARG A 64 -8.46 44.93 -56.89
C ARG A 64 -8.61 43.89 -55.77
N LYS A 65 -9.08 44.32 -54.59
CA LYS A 65 -9.28 43.43 -53.44
C LYS A 65 -10.37 42.40 -53.73
N ALA A 66 -11.52 42.83 -54.24
CA ALA A 66 -12.63 41.93 -54.58
C ALA A 66 -12.21 40.85 -55.60
N ALA A 67 -11.53 41.23 -56.69
CA ALA A 67 -11.05 40.29 -57.70
C ALA A 67 -10.01 39.30 -57.14
N ALA A 68 -9.10 39.77 -56.27
CA ALA A 68 -8.14 38.90 -55.59
C ALA A 68 -8.80 37.93 -54.59
N ASP A 69 -9.84 38.37 -53.88
CA ASP A 69 -10.60 37.53 -52.95
C ASP A 69 -11.42 36.47 -53.72
N GLU A 70 -12.06 36.86 -54.84
CA GLU A 70 -12.79 35.95 -55.72
C GLU A 70 -11.87 34.90 -56.35
N ALA A 71 -10.69 35.29 -56.82
CA ALA A 71 -9.70 34.36 -57.38
C ALA A 71 -9.17 33.35 -56.35
N LYS A 72 -9.09 33.74 -55.07
CA LYS A 72 -8.65 32.87 -53.97
C LYS A 72 -9.76 31.99 -53.39
N ALA A 73 -11.03 32.38 -53.57
CA ALA A 73 -12.16 31.67 -52.97
C ALA A 73 -12.20 30.17 -53.33
N PRO A 74 -11.94 29.73 -54.58
CA PRO A 74 -11.89 28.30 -54.91
C PRO A 74 -10.78 27.54 -54.17
N ILE A 75 -9.61 28.17 -53.97
CA ILE A 75 -8.47 27.58 -53.25
C ILE A 75 -8.85 27.41 -51.78
N VAL A 76 -9.43 28.45 -51.15
CA VAL A 76 -9.88 28.39 -49.76
C VAL A 76 -10.95 27.31 -49.57
N ALA A 77 -11.91 27.22 -50.50
CA ALA A 77 -12.94 26.18 -50.46
C ALA A 77 -12.34 24.78 -50.60
N PHE A 78 -11.38 24.58 -51.51
CA PHE A 78 -10.66 23.32 -51.67
C PHE A 78 -9.90 22.93 -50.39
N GLU A 79 -9.12 23.85 -49.80
CA GLU A 79 -8.40 23.61 -48.55
C GLU A 79 -9.36 23.21 -47.42
N GLN A 80 -10.52 23.86 -47.31
CA GLN A 80 -11.53 23.51 -46.31
C GLN A 80 -12.10 22.11 -46.53
N GLN A 81 -12.38 21.73 -47.79
CA GLN A 81 -12.90 20.40 -48.12
C GLN A 81 -11.87 19.31 -47.79
N ILE A 82 -10.60 19.49 -48.16
CA ILE A 82 -9.53 18.54 -47.83
C ILE A 82 -9.34 18.46 -46.32
N LYS A 83 -9.28 19.58 -45.60
CA LYS A 83 -9.19 19.58 -44.13
C LYS A 83 -10.36 18.86 -43.46
N ALA A 84 -11.57 18.98 -44.01
CA ALA A 84 -12.72 18.24 -43.50
C ALA A 84 -12.57 16.72 -43.70
N LEU A 85 -11.94 16.28 -44.79
CA LEU A 85 -11.61 14.86 -45.01
C LEU A 85 -10.49 14.39 -44.07
N GLU A 86 -9.44 15.19 -43.89
CA GLU A 86 -8.36 14.92 -42.94
C GLU A 86 -8.90 14.77 -41.51
N SER A 87 -9.79 15.68 -41.09
CA SER A 87 -10.46 15.62 -39.78
C SER A 87 -11.24 14.32 -39.61
N LYS A 88 -12.01 13.88 -40.63
CA LYS A 88 -12.73 12.60 -40.56
C LYS A 88 -11.80 11.41 -40.35
N CYS A 89 -10.63 11.40 -41.01
CA CYS A 89 -9.63 10.36 -40.81
C CYS A 89 -9.08 10.36 -39.39
N GLU A 90 -8.76 11.54 -38.85
CA GLU A 90 -8.23 11.67 -37.49
C GLU A 90 -9.27 11.29 -36.44
N ASP A 91 -10.51 11.79 -36.56
CA ASP A 91 -11.60 11.47 -35.64
C ASP A 91 -11.88 9.97 -35.62
N THR A 92 -11.88 9.33 -36.79
CA THR A 92 -12.08 7.87 -36.91
C THR A 92 -10.92 7.11 -36.27
N ARG A 93 -9.67 7.51 -36.52
CA ARG A 93 -8.48 6.92 -35.90
C ARG A 93 -8.54 7.03 -34.38
N GLN A 94 -8.84 8.23 -33.86
CA GLN A 94 -8.91 8.47 -32.43
C GLN A 94 -10.04 7.67 -31.77
N GLY A 95 -11.18 7.51 -32.46
CA GLY A 95 -12.26 6.62 -32.04
C GLY A 95 -11.80 5.16 -31.91
N ILE A 96 -11.07 4.64 -32.91
CA ILE A 96 -10.52 3.28 -32.87
C ILE A 96 -9.51 3.13 -31.72
N LEU A 97 -8.59 4.08 -31.54
CA LEU A 97 -7.61 4.03 -30.46
C LEU A 97 -8.28 4.01 -29.08
N SER A 98 -9.33 4.81 -28.89
CA SER A 98 -10.12 4.80 -27.65
C SER A 98 -10.81 3.45 -27.42
N GLN A 99 -11.41 2.85 -28.46
CA GLN A 99 -12.02 1.53 -28.36
C GLN A 99 -11.00 0.43 -28.03
N VAL A 100 -9.81 0.47 -28.66
CA VAL A 100 -8.72 -0.47 -28.35
C VAL A 100 -8.28 -0.33 -26.90
N GLN A 101 -8.09 0.89 -26.40
CA GLN A 101 -7.70 1.12 -25.00
C GLN A 101 -8.76 0.60 -24.02
N GLN A 102 -10.05 0.85 -24.30
CA GLN A 102 -11.15 0.34 -23.48
C GLN A 102 -11.17 -1.19 -23.45
N TYR A 103 -11.08 -1.81 -24.62
CA TYR A 103 -11.05 -3.27 -24.73
C TYR A 103 -9.85 -3.88 -24.00
N GLU A 104 -8.64 -3.34 -24.19
CA GLU A 104 -7.45 -3.82 -23.47
C GLU A 104 -7.59 -3.68 -21.95
N SER A 105 -8.21 -2.60 -21.48
CA SER A 105 -8.46 -2.38 -20.05
C SER A 105 -9.45 -3.40 -19.50
N GLN A 106 -10.54 -3.68 -20.22
CA GLN A 106 -11.53 -4.71 -19.87
C GLN A 106 -10.89 -6.11 -19.80
N VAL A 107 -10.01 -6.46 -20.76
CA VAL A 107 -9.31 -7.75 -20.74
C VAL A 107 -8.38 -7.86 -19.54
N ARG A 108 -7.68 -6.78 -19.16
CA ARG A 108 -6.82 -6.77 -17.96
C ARG A 108 -7.65 -6.88 -16.66
N GLU A 109 -8.78 -6.21 -16.58
CA GLU A 109 -9.70 -6.30 -15.44
C GLU A 109 -10.26 -7.72 -15.31
N GLN A 110 -10.75 -8.31 -16.41
CA GLN A 110 -11.18 -9.70 -16.44
C GLN A 110 -10.06 -10.66 -16.01
N ALA A 111 -8.83 -10.46 -16.49
CA ALA A 111 -7.69 -11.28 -16.08
C ALA A 111 -7.43 -11.18 -14.57
N ARG A 112 -7.49 -9.96 -14.02
CA ARG A 112 -7.31 -9.67 -12.59
C ARG A 112 -8.36 -10.40 -11.75
N ASP A 113 -9.62 -10.31 -12.12
CA ASP A 113 -10.72 -10.96 -11.39
C ASP A 113 -10.56 -12.49 -11.42
N MET A 114 -10.30 -13.06 -12.60
CA MET A 114 -10.11 -14.51 -12.72
C MET A 114 -8.89 -15.03 -11.95
N LEU A 115 -7.79 -14.27 -11.91
CA LEU A 115 -6.60 -14.62 -11.13
C LEU A 115 -6.84 -14.48 -9.63
N HIS A 116 -7.59 -13.46 -9.22
CA HIS A 116 -7.98 -13.26 -7.83
C HIS A 116 -8.84 -14.42 -7.32
N GLU A 117 -9.90 -14.77 -8.07
CA GLU A 117 -10.78 -15.90 -7.76
C GLU A 117 -10.00 -17.22 -7.72
N LEU A 118 -9.23 -17.52 -8.77
CA LEU A 118 -8.41 -18.74 -8.83
C LEU A 118 -7.42 -18.83 -7.67
N ARG A 119 -6.80 -17.73 -7.26
CA ARG A 119 -5.87 -17.73 -6.12
C ARG A 119 -6.57 -18.10 -4.82
N ALA A 120 -7.75 -17.53 -4.58
CA ALA A 120 -8.55 -17.82 -3.40
C ALA A 120 -9.00 -19.30 -3.38
N GLU A 121 -9.47 -19.81 -4.53
CA GLU A 121 -9.81 -21.23 -4.70
C GLU A 121 -8.60 -22.14 -4.42
N LEU A 122 -7.43 -21.82 -4.97
CA LEU A 122 -6.22 -22.61 -4.76
C LEU A 122 -5.74 -22.61 -3.31
N TRP A 123 -5.84 -21.48 -2.60
CA TRP A 123 -5.51 -21.43 -1.17
C TRP A 123 -6.49 -22.28 -0.34
N ASP A 124 -7.77 -22.29 -0.67
CA ASP A 124 -8.77 -23.16 -0.02
C ASP A 124 -8.52 -24.64 -0.33
N ASP A 125 -8.33 -24.98 -1.60
CA ASP A 125 -8.06 -26.34 -2.09
C ASP A 125 -6.80 -26.96 -1.46
N PHE A 126 -5.74 -26.16 -1.27
CA PHE A 126 -4.49 -26.59 -0.62
C PHE A 126 -4.48 -26.36 0.90
N GLY A 127 -5.55 -25.81 1.47
CA GLY A 127 -5.66 -25.56 2.91
C GLY A 127 -4.58 -24.60 3.44
N VAL A 128 -4.22 -23.58 2.67
CA VAL A 128 -3.25 -22.54 3.05
C VAL A 128 -3.91 -21.54 3.99
N GLU A 129 -3.44 -21.49 5.23
CA GLU A 129 -3.92 -20.59 6.26
C GLU A 129 -3.57 -19.13 5.93
N GLU A 130 -4.42 -18.19 6.34
CA GLU A 130 -4.36 -16.76 5.98
C GLU A 130 -2.97 -16.13 6.17
N HIS A 131 -2.25 -16.48 7.22
CA HIS A 131 -0.92 -15.93 7.51
C HIS A 131 0.20 -16.47 6.60
N HIS A 132 -0.05 -17.55 5.86
CA HIS A 132 0.85 -18.13 4.85
C HIS A 132 0.49 -17.70 3.42
N GLN A 133 -0.65 -17.05 3.19
CA GLN A 133 -1.10 -16.62 1.88
C GLN A 133 -0.25 -15.43 1.37
N ARG A 134 0.74 -15.72 0.51
CA ARG A 134 1.70 -14.72 0.00
C ARG A 134 1.80 -14.69 -1.53
N ALA A 135 1.19 -15.65 -2.23
CA ALA A 135 1.17 -15.69 -3.69
C ALA A 135 0.60 -14.40 -4.31
N GLU A 136 1.42 -13.68 -5.07
CA GLU A 136 1.02 -12.52 -5.86
C GLU A 136 0.67 -12.94 -7.31
N TYR A 137 -0.14 -12.15 -8.01
CA TYR A 137 -0.53 -12.41 -9.40
C TYR A 137 -0.50 -11.19 -10.32
N GLU A 138 -0.19 -9.99 -9.82
CA GLU A 138 -0.33 -8.74 -10.61
C GLU A 138 0.52 -8.74 -11.89
N ASP A 139 1.69 -9.36 -11.85
CA ASP A 139 2.58 -9.52 -13.02
C ASP A 139 1.98 -10.45 -14.11
N LEU A 140 1.01 -11.29 -13.74
CA LEU A 140 0.30 -12.18 -14.65
C LEU A 140 -0.88 -11.48 -15.34
N VAL A 141 -1.25 -10.26 -14.92
CA VAL A 141 -2.36 -9.49 -15.47
C VAL A 141 -1.94 -8.82 -16.79
N ASN A 142 -2.17 -9.52 -17.90
CA ASN A 142 -1.83 -9.04 -19.25
C ASN A 142 -2.84 -9.52 -20.31
N LEU A 143 -2.70 -9.02 -21.53
CA LEU A 143 -3.64 -9.31 -22.64
C LEU A 143 -3.65 -10.78 -23.08
N SER A 144 -2.57 -11.54 -22.84
CA SER A 144 -2.50 -12.96 -23.17
C SER A 144 -2.96 -13.87 -22.03
N ALA A 145 -3.26 -13.30 -20.86
CA ALA A 145 -3.75 -14.05 -19.71
C ALA A 145 -5.16 -14.61 -19.93
N VAL A 146 -5.97 -13.97 -20.79
CA VAL A 146 -7.31 -14.42 -21.15
C VAL A 146 -7.32 -14.88 -22.61
N THR A 147 -7.84 -16.09 -22.84
CA THR A 147 -7.99 -16.65 -24.18
C THR A 147 -9.15 -15.99 -24.94
N SER A 148 -9.21 -16.18 -26.27
CA SER A 148 -10.33 -15.72 -27.10
C SER A 148 -11.70 -16.27 -26.66
N THR A 149 -11.72 -17.35 -25.88
CA THR A 149 -12.94 -17.93 -25.31
C THR A 149 -13.34 -17.32 -23.96
N GLY A 150 -12.64 -16.29 -23.47
CA GLY A 150 -12.89 -15.65 -22.19
C GLY A 150 -12.40 -16.45 -20.98
N LYS A 151 -11.60 -17.49 -21.19
CA LYS A 151 -11.03 -18.34 -20.11
C LYS A 151 -9.59 -17.96 -19.81
N LEU A 152 -9.19 -18.08 -18.54
CA LEU A 152 -7.79 -17.91 -18.13
C LEU A 152 -6.89 -18.93 -18.86
N ALA A 153 -5.84 -18.41 -19.48
CA ALA A 153 -4.84 -19.17 -20.21
C ALA A 153 -4.08 -20.14 -19.29
N LYS A 154 -3.44 -21.15 -19.91
CA LYS A 154 -2.74 -22.22 -19.18
C LYS A 154 -1.54 -21.68 -18.39
N ALA A 155 -0.69 -20.87 -19.02
CA ALA A 155 0.53 -20.34 -18.41
C ALA A 155 0.29 -19.58 -17.09
N PRO A 156 -0.55 -18.52 -17.03
CA PRO A 156 -0.79 -17.82 -15.77
C PRO A 156 -1.45 -18.69 -14.70
N ARG A 157 -2.31 -19.65 -15.10
CA ARG A 157 -2.88 -20.65 -14.17
C ARG A 157 -1.79 -21.50 -13.52
N GLU A 158 -0.88 -22.07 -14.31
CA GLU A 158 0.20 -22.92 -13.81
C GLU A 158 1.20 -22.13 -12.96
N THR A 159 1.54 -20.90 -13.36
CA THR A 159 2.42 -20.02 -12.58
C THR A 159 1.81 -19.66 -11.24
N LEU A 160 0.53 -19.27 -11.20
CA LEU A 160 -0.17 -18.95 -9.96
C LEU A 160 -0.30 -20.20 -9.06
N GLN A 161 -0.63 -21.35 -9.64
CA GLN A 161 -0.68 -22.62 -8.90
C GLN A 161 0.67 -22.98 -8.28
N ALA A 162 1.78 -22.77 -8.99
CA ALA A 162 3.11 -22.99 -8.45
C ALA A 162 3.40 -22.07 -7.24
N ARG A 163 3.02 -20.78 -7.32
CA ARG A 163 3.16 -19.83 -6.20
C ARG A 163 2.34 -20.22 -4.98
N VAL A 164 1.10 -20.64 -5.17
CA VAL A 164 0.25 -21.12 -4.06
C VAL A 164 0.82 -22.41 -3.44
N ARG A 165 1.45 -23.28 -4.24
CA ARG A 165 2.20 -24.43 -3.70
C ARG A 165 3.45 -24.05 -2.92
N GLU A 166 4.09 -22.93 -3.23
CA GLU A 166 5.20 -22.41 -2.41
C GLU A 166 4.69 -21.93 -1.05
N ASP A 167 3.49 -21.34 -0.99
CA ASP A 167 2.83 -20.99 0.28
C ASP A 167 2.49 -22.25 1.11
N GLU A 168 1.89 -23.26 0.48
CA GLU A 168 1.61 -24.57 1.09
C GLU A 168 2.89 -25.22 1.64
N ALA A 169 3.94 -25.28 0.83
CA ALA A 169 5.23 -25.86 1.23
C ALA A 169 5.86 -25.12 2.42
N ARG A 170 5.69 -23.79 2.50
CA ARG A 170 6.14 -22.97 3.62
C ARG A 170 5.35 -23.28 4.89
N GLN A 171 4.03 -23.39 4.79
CA GLN A 171 3.16 -23.80 5.89
C GLN A 171 3.54 -25.17 6.43
N ASP A 172 3.70 -26.16 5.54
CA ASP A 172 4.10 -27.52 5.92
C ASP A 172 5.48 -27.56 6.55
N LYS A 173 6.41 -26.73 6.07
CA LYS A 173 7.74 -26.56 6.67
C LYS A 173 7.61 -26.06 8.11
N VAL A 174 6.83 -25.01 8.35
CA VAL A 174 6.58 -24.46 9.69
C VAL A 174 5.94 -25.51 10.60
N ARG A 175 4.89 -26.20 10.11
CA ARG A 175 4.18 -27.23 10.88
C ARG A 175 5.09 -28.38 11.30
N ARG A 176 5.90 -28.90 10.36
CA ARG A 176 6.89 -29.94 10.63
C ARG A 176 7.93 -29.50 11.64
N ARG A 177 8.48 -28.29 11.47
CA ARG A 177 9.47 -27.71 12.39
C ARG A 177 8.94 -27.59 13.82
N LEU A 178 7.69 -27.16 13.99
CA LEU A 178 7.07 -27.10 15.32
C LEU A 178 6.92 -28.48 15.97
N LEU A 179 6.51 -29.50 15.19
CA LEU A 179 6.42 -30.87 15.69
C LEU A 179 7.80 -31.44 16.05
N GLU A 180 8.81 -31.18 15.22
CA GLU A 180 10.19 -31.60 15.48
C GLU A 180 10.78 -30.90 16.71
N LEU A 181 10.50 -29.60 16.89
CA LEU A 181 10.90 -28.82 18.06
C LEU A 181 10.33 -29.40 19.36
N GLU A 182 9.05 -29.74 19.37
CA GLU A 182 8.41 -30.36 20.53
C GLU A 182 9.09 -31.69 20.87
N ASN A 183 9.29 -32.56 19.87
CA ASN A 183 9.99 -33.83 20.03
C ASN A 183 11.43 -33.66 20.52
N ALA A 184 12.17 -32.69 19.96
CA ALA A 184 13.54 -32.39 20.33
C ALA A 184 13.64 -31.89 21.78
N SER A 185 12.67 -31.07 22.22
CA SER A 185 12.61 -30.55 23.58
C SER A 185 12.50 -31.66 24.62
N TYR A 186 11.59 -32.63 24.40
CA TYR A 186 11.46 -33.78 25.28
C TYR A 186 12.68 -34.70 25.25
N ARG A 187 13.28 -34.93 24.06
CA ARG A 187 14.52 -35.72 23.92
C ARG A 187 15.70 -35.07 24.65
N ALA A 188 15.77 -33.74 24.67
CA ALA A 188 16.77 -32.99 25.41
C ALA A 188 16.55 -33.03 26.94
N GLY A 189 15.39 -33.53 27.41
CA GLY A 189 15.08 -33.69 28.83
C GLY A 189 14.44 -32.46 29.49
N LEU A 190 13.92 -31.53 28.70
CA LEU A 190 13.12 -30.41 29.21
C LEU A 190 11.81 -30.93 29.82
N SER A 191 11.34 -30.32 30.92
CA SER A 191 10.04 -30.68 31.51
C SER A 191 8.85 -30.16 30.71
N ALA A 192 9.01 -29.03 30.01
CA ALA A 192 8.03 -28.46 29.10
C ALA A 192 8.68 -28.21 27.74
N PRO A 193 7.98 -28.50 26.62
CA PRO A 193 8.55 -28.33 25.30
C PRO A 193 8.69 -26.86 24.92
N LEU A 194 9.67 -26.54 24.08
CA LEU A 194 9.73 -25.24 23.44
C LEU A 194 8.52 -25.08 22.49
N THR A 195 7.89 -23.92 22.58
CA THR A 195 6.75 -23.51 21.74
C THR A 195 7.20 -22.63 20.57
N GLN A 196 6.26 -22.34 19.65
CA GLN A 196 6.45 -21.43 18.52
C GLN A 196 7.08 -20.08 18.92
N ASP A 197 6.70 -19.52 20.07
CA ASP A 197 7.22 -18.23 20.54
C ASP A 197 8.75 -18.21 20.72
N HIS A 198 9.34 -19.35 21.07
CA HIS A 198 10.79 -19.46 21.25
C HIS A 198 11.54 -19.36 19.92
N VAL A 199 10.93 -19.83 18.83
CA VAL A 199 11.58 -20.01 17.53
C VAL A 199 11.01 -19.12 16.42
N HIS A 200 10.03 -18.26 16.72
CA HIS A 200 9.28 -17.49 15.71
C HIS A 200 10.18 -16.73 14.71
N ARG A 201 11.35 -16.26 15.15
CA ARG A 201 12.31 -15.50 14.32
C ARG A 201 13.04 -16.36 13.29
N VAL A 202 13.18 -17.65 13.55
CA VAL A 202 13.99 -18.59 12.75
C VAL A 202 13.14 -19.66 12.06
N LEU A 203 11.83 -19.70 12.33
CA LEU A 203 10.90 -20.70 11.79
C LEU A 203 10.89 -20.79 10.26
N GLU A 204 11.13 -19.69 9.57
CA GLU A 204 11.20 -19.63 8.10
C GLU A 204 12.64 -19.56 7.57
N ALA A 205 13.66 -19.60 8.43
CA ALA A 205 15.06 -19.56 8.00
C ALA A 205 15.44 -20.80 7.15
N ASP A 206 16.61 -20.76 6.52
CA ASP A 206 17.21 -21.94 5.93
C ASP A 206 17.43 -23.05 6.99
N ASP A 207 17.67 -24.27 6.54
CA ASP A 207 17.68 -25.44 7.42
C ASP A 207 18.86 -25.40 8.39
N ASP A 208 20.06 -24.99 7.93
CA ASP A 208 21.25 -24.89 8.77
C ASP A 208 21.10 -23.81 9.86
N THR A 209 20.59 -22.64 9.49
CA THR A 209 20.32 -21.56 10.44
C THR A 209 19.25 -21.96 11.46
N TYR A 210 18.18 -22.62 11.02
CA TYR A 210 17.12 -23.08 11.92
C TYR A 210 17.65 -24.11 12.93
N GLU A 211 18.36 -25.13 12.48
CA GLU A 211 18.88 -26.19 13.35
C GLU A 211 19.87 -25.65 14.38
N SER A 212 20.80 -24.79 13.96
CA SER A 212 21.80 -24.19 14.86
C SER A 212 21.16 -23.30 15.93
N GLU A 213 20.18 -22.48 15.56
CA GLU A 213 19.45 -21.61 16.47
C GLU A 213 18.56 -22.39 17.44
N VAL A 214 17.85 -23.42 16.97
CA VAL A 214 17.06 -24.31 17.82
C VAL A 214 17.94 -25.02 18.85
N ASN A 215 19.09 -25.57 18.43
CA ASN A 215 20.04 -26.22 19.35
C ASN A 215 20.54 -25.23 20.42
N ARG A 216 20.88 -24.00 20.01
CA ARG A 216 21.28 -22.95 20.95
C ARG A 216 20.19 -22.62 21.98
N ILE A 217 18.94 -22.53 21.54
CA ILE A 217 17.79 -22.25 22.43
C ILE A 217 17.55 -23.43 23.37
N LEU A 218 17.59 -24.66 22.86
CA LEU A 218 17.44 -25.88 23.67
C LEU A 218 18.49 -25.97 24.78
N GLU A 219 19.77 -25.74 24.44
CA GLU A 219 20.86 -25.74 25.43
C GLU A 219 20.67 -24.66 26.49
N ALA A 220 20.27 -23.45 26.08
CA ALA A 220 20.01 -22.35 26.99
C ALA A 220 18.86 -22.64 27.95
N GLU A 221 17.76 -23.22 27.45
CA GLU A 221 16.58 -23.53 28.26
C GLU A 221 16.83 -24.71 29.20
N LEU A 222 17.55 -25.74 28.74
CA LEU A 222 17.96 -26.86 29.58
C LEU A 222 18.84 -26.39 30.75
N LYS A 223 19.78 -25.49 30.47
CA LYS A 223 20.64 -24.89 31.50
C LYS A 223 19.83 -24.06 32.50
N ARG A 224 18.83 -23.29 32.04
CA ARG A 224 17.93 -22.54 32.93
C ARG A 224 17.16 -23.46 33.87
N GLU A 225 16.60 -24.54 33.35
CA GLU A 225 15.84 -25.50 34.15
C GLU A 225 16.72 -26.24 35.17
N GLN A 226 17.92 -26.66 34.77
CA GLN A 226 18.88 -27.30 35.69
C GLN A 226 19.27 -26.38 36.84
N VAL A 227 19.55 -25.10 36.56
CA VAL A 227 19.87 -24.10 37.59
C VAL A 227 18.67 -23.85 38.52
N ALA A 228 17.45 -23.80 37.98
CA ALA A 228 16.24 -23.67 38.79
C ALA A 228 16.06 -24.88 39.73
N ARG A 229 16.18 -26.11 39.21
CA ARG A 229 16.10 -27.34 40.02
C ARG A 229 17.17 -27.40 41.10
N GLN A 230 18.42 -27.03 40.78
CA GLN A 230 19.51 -26.99 41.77
C GLN A 230 19.22 -25.98 42.88
N ARG A 231 18.75 -24.77 42.54
CA ARG A 231 18.38 -23.74 43.54
C ARG A 231 17.22 -24.19 44.43
N GLU A 232 16.22 -24.86 43.85
CA GLU A 232 15.10 -25.41 44.61
C GLU A 232 15.56 -26.53 45.56
N GLN A 233 16.43 -27.43 45.10
CA GLN A 233 17.03 -28.47 45.93
C GLN A 233 17.85 -27.88 47.08
N GLU A 234 18.74 -26.93 46.80
CA GLU A 234 19.51 -26.24 47.84
C GLU A 234 18.61 -25.53 48.86
N ARG A 235 17.52 -24.90 48.40
CA ARG A 235 16.53 -24.24 49.28
C ARG A 235 15.84 -25.26 50.18
N GLN A 236 15.41 -26.40 49.62
CA GLN A 236 14.78 -27.49 50.37
C GLN A 236 15.74 -28.12 51.38
N GLU A 237 17.00 -28.36 51.01
CA GLU A 237 18.03 -28.91 51.93
C GLU A 237 18.33 -27.95 53.08
N ARG A 238 18.42 -26.64 52.83
CA ARG A 238 18.60 -25.62 53.87
C ARG A 238 17.39 -25.57 54.82
N GLU A 239 16.17 -25.62 54.28
CA GLU A 239 14.95 -25.64 55.09
C GLU A 239 14.80 -26.94 55.91
N ALA A 240 15.23 -28.09 55.36
CA ALA A 240 15.23 -29.38 56.07
C ALA A 240 16.29 -29.42 57.19
N THR A 241 17.50 -28.89 56.93
CA THR A 241 18.57 -28.80 57.93
C THR A 241 18.21 -27.85 59.07
N ALA A 242 17.49 -26.76 58.77
CA ALA A 242 17.00 -25.82 59.77
C ALA A 242 15.82 -26.35 60.63
N LYS A 243 15.17 -27.46 60.23
CA LYS A 243 14.04 -28.08 60.95
C LYS A 243 14.41 -29.37 61.71
N ALA A 244 15.68 -29.76 61.77
CA ALA A 244 16.14 -30.86 62.63
C ALA A 244 16.17 -30.42 64.12
N PRO A 245 15.77 -31.27 65.08
CA PRO A 245 15.58 -30.84 66.48
C PRO A 245 16.92 -30.61 67.20
N GLU A 246 17.13 -29.40 67.74
CA GLU A 246 18.19 -29.15 68.73
C GLU A 246 17.82 -29.74 70.11
N PRO A 247 18.79 -30.23 70.91
CA PRO A 247 18.56 -30.66 72.29
C PRO A 247 18.21 -29.49 73.20
N GLN A 248 17.24 -29.72 74.09
CA GLN A 248 16.67 -28.77 75.03
C GLN A 248 17.71 -28.07 75.93
N ALA A 249 17.58 -26.74 76.05
CA ALA A 249 17.89 -25.99 77.27
C ALA A 249 16.90 -24.82 77.42
N ALA A 250 16.26 -24.73 78.59
CA ALA A 250 15.29 -23.69 78.97
C ALA A 250 15.91 -22.80 80.09
N PRO A 251 15.25 -21.70 80.53
CA PRO A 251 14.59 -20.63 79.80
C PRO A 251 15.10 -19.23 80.25
N ALA A 252 14.93 -18.19 79.43
CA ALA A 252 15.00 -16.80 79.91
C ALA A 252 14.00 -15.91 79.17
N GLN A 253 13.40 -15.01 79.93
CA GLN A 253 12.14 -14.31 79.68
C GLN A 253 12.22 -13.20 78.62
N ASP A 254 11.08 -13.04 77.94
CA ASP A 254 10.51 -11.93 77.16
C ASP A 254 10.94 -10.49 77.55
N PRO A 255 10.90 -9.52 76.60
CA PRO A 255 9.63 -9.10 75.97
C PRO A 255 9.62 -8.85 74.45
N GLU A 256 8.48 -9.22 73.86
CA GLU A 256 7.93 -8.86 72.54
C GLU A 256 8.13 -7.38 72.13
N PRO A 257 8.13 -7.12 70.81
CA PRO A 257 6.89 -6.63 70.19
C PRO A 257 6.47 -7.41 68.94
N LYS A 258 5.33 -8.10 69.09
CA LYS A 258 4.21 -8.29 68.13
C LYS A 258 4.54 -8.23 66.62
N THR A 259 4.58 -9.40 66.00
CA THR A 259 4.23 -9.58 64.58
C THR A 259 3.09 -10.58 64.48
N ALA A 260 2.05 -10.21 63.73
CA ALA A 260 0.77 -10.90 63.65
C ALA A 260 0.91 -12.36 63.17
N PRO A 261 0.09 -13.30 63.69
CA PRO A 261 0.15 -14.70 63.29
C PRO A 261 -0.28 -14.92 61.84
N GLU A 262 0.52 -15.73 61.14
CA GLU A 262 0.20 -16.34 59.85
C GLU A 262 -1.11 -17.14 59.96
N PRO A 263 -2.10 -16.95 59.07
CA PRO A 263 -3.39 -17.60 59.21
C PRO A 263 -3.29 -19.09 58.87
N GLU A 264 -3.66 -19.95 59.84
CA GLU A 264 -3.84 -21.38 59.61
C GLU A 264 -4.84 -21.66 58.46
N PRO A 265 -4.62 -22.71 57.66
CA PRO A 265 -5.54 -23.08 56.59
C PRO A 265 -6.94 -23.39 57.16
N ARG A 266 -7.93 -22.66 56.67
CA ARG A 266 -9.33 -22.79 57.10
C ARG A 266 -9.84 -24.20 56.77
N LYS A 267 -10.11 -25.01 57.81
CA LYS A 267 -10.74 -26.33 57.66
C LYS A 267 -12.06 -26.20 56.89
N ALA A 268 -12.19 -26.95 55.81
CA ALA A 268 -13.38 -26.92 54.97
C ALA A 268 -14.59 -27.52 55.68
N ALA A 269 -15.79 -26.98 55.41
CA ALA A 269 -17.05 -27.60 55.82
C ALA A 269 -17.22 -28.98 55.13
N PRO A 270 -17.90 -29.95 55.77
CA PRO A 270 -18.11 -31.26 55.17
C PRO A 270 -18.77 -31.13 53.79
N GLY A 271 -18.11 -31.66 52.75
CA GLY A 271 -18.56 -31.61 51.35
C GLY A 271 -17.91 -30.55 50.44
N LYS A 272 -16.91 -29.79 50.90
CA LYS A 272 -16.14 -28.84 50.05
C LYS A 272 -14.63 -29.01 50.24
N GLN A 273 -13.84 -28.74 49.20
CA GLN A 273 -12.37 -28.76 49.25
C GLN A 273 -11.84 -27.33 49.47
N ALA A 274 -10.96 -27.15 50.46
CA ALA A 274 -10.21 -25.91 50.59
C ALA A 274 -9.04 -25.94 49.59
N ILE A 275 -8.97 -24.94 48.72
CA ILE A 275 -7.87 -24.75 47.76
C ILE A 275 -7.18 -23.41 48.03
N THR A 276 -5.86 -23.39 47.91
CA THR A 276 -5.06 -22.15 47.94
C THR A 276 -4.59 -21.88 46.52
N VAL A 277 -4.84 -20.67 46.02
CA VAL A 277 -4.40 -20.22 44.70
C VAL A 277 -3.36 -19.13 44.90
N THR A 278 -2.16 -19.34 44.36
CA THR A 278 -1.06 -18.36 44.39
C THR A 278 -0.93 -17.72 43.01
N ALA A 279 -0.93 -16.38 42.96
CA ALA A 279 -0.72 -15.61 41.74
C ALA A 279 0.39 -14.59 41.95
N THR A 280 1.32 -14.51 41.01
CA THR A 280 2.45 -13.57 41.03
C THR A 280 2.23 -12.47 40.01
N PHE A 281 2.31 -11.22 40.44
CA PHE A 281 2.14 -10.04 39.59
C PHE A 281 3.46 -9.26 39.54
N HIS A 282 3.87 -8.85 38.34
CA HIS A 282 4.97 -7.90 38.16
C HIS A 282 4.34 -6.53 37.92
N ILE A 283 4.60 -5.60 38.84
CA ILE A 283 4.06 -4.24 38.79
C ILE A 283 5.19 -3.23 38.93
N GLU A 284 5.08 -2.13 38.18
CA GLU A 284 5.97 -0.98 38.33
C GLU A 284 5.36 -0.01 39.34
N VAL A 285 6.15 0.38 40.33
CA VAL A 285 5.77 1.34 41.38
C VAL A 285 6.86 2.38 41.51
N SER A 286 6.52 3.60 41.95
CA SER A 286 7.54 4.62 42.25
C SER A 286 8.52 4.10 43.30
N ASP A 287 9.78 4.49 43.14
CA ASP A 287 10.88 4.31 44.08
C ASP A 287 10.57 4.74 45.53
N THR A 288 9.66 5.70 45.71
CA THR A 288 9.22 6.19 47.03
C THR A 288 8.06 5.42 47.65
N ALA A 289 7.37 4.56 46.89
CA ALA A 289 6.25 3.79 47.42
C ALA A 289 6.75 2.82 48.49
N THR A 290 6.08 2.72 49.63
CA THR A 290 6.41 1.74 50.69
C THR A 290 5.68 0.41 50.45
N ASP A 291 6.19 -0.69 51.01
CA ASP A 291 5.55 -2.00 50.88
C ASP A 291 4.14 -2.02 51.48
N GLU A 292 3.91 -1.28 52.57
CA GLU A 292 2.57 -1.11 53.17
C GLU A 292 1.59 -0.41 52.21
N GLN A 293 2.04 0.59 51.46
CA GLN A 293 1.21 1.28 50.47
C GLN A 293 0.85 0.37 49.30
N VAL A 294 1.81 -0.44 48.84
CA VAL A 294 1.62 -1.41 47.76
C VAL A 294 0.65 -2.52 48.19
N GLU A 295 0.83 -3.08 49.40
CA GLU A 295 -0.07 -4.10 49.95
C GLU A 295 -1.48 -3.56 50.15
N SER A 296 -1.62 -2.36 50.72
CA SER A 296 -2.92 -1.71 50.94
C SER A 296 -3.67 -1.47 49.63
N ALA A 297 -2.98 -0.99 48.59
CA ALA A 297 -3.56 -0.80 47.27
C ALA A 297 -4.01 -2.12 46.63
N LEU A 298 -3.21 -3.18 46.74
CA LEU A 298 -3.57 -4.51 46.23
C LEU A 298 -4.78 -5.09 46.96
N ARG A 299 -4.79 -5.03 48.29
CA ARG A 299 -5.93 -5.47 49.12
C ARG A 299 -7.21 -4.70 48.77
N GLY A 300 -7.10 -3.38 48.55
CA GLY A 300 -8.21 -2.54 48.11
C GLY A 300 -8.80 -2.98 46.78
N LYS A 301 -7.95 -3.22 45.77
CA LYS A 301 -8.37 -3.71 44.44
C LYS A 301 -9.01 -5.11 44.51
N MET A 302 -8.41 -6.02 45.29
CA MET A 302 -8.96 -7.37 45.48
C MET A 302 -10.33 -7.33 46.16
N LYS A 303 -10.49 -6.48 47.19
CA LYS A 303 -11.78 -6.28 47.86
C LYS A 303 -12.84 -5.69 46.93
N ALA A 304 -12.47 -4.70 46.11
CA ALA A 304 -13.37 -4.11 45.11
C ALA A 304 -13.82 -5.13 44.04
N ALA A 305 -12.95 -6.08 43.70
CA ALA A 305 -13.24 -7.19 42.81
C ALA A 305 -13.99 -8.37 43.50
N GLY A 306 -14.36 -8.23 44.77
CA GLY A 306 -15.13 -9.24 45.52
C GLY A 306 -14.30 -10.30 46.26
N PHE A 307 -12.97 -10.22 46.22
CA PHE A 307 -12.08 -11.12 46.93
C PHE A 307 -11.86 -10.66 48.38
N ASN A 308 -12.61 -11.26 49.31
CA ASN A 308 -12.55 -10.92 50.74
C ASN A 308 -11.72 -11.91 51.59
N SER A 309 -11.04 -12.87 50.96
CA SER A 309 -10.35 -13.99 51.62
C SER A 309 -8.84 -13.98 51.44
N LEU A 310 -8.23 -12.84 51.10
CA LEU A 310 -6.79 -12.71 50.89
C LEU A 310 -6.02 -12.86 52.22
N ALA A 311 -5.39 -14.02 52.39
CA ALA A 311 -4.75 -14.44 53.64
C ALA A 311 -3.41 -13.74 53.90
N SER A 312 -2.52 -13.69 52.90
CA SER A 312 -1.21 -13.05 52.98
C SER A 312 -0.84 -12.39 51.66
N VAL A 313 0.05 -11.38 51.72
CA VAL A 313 0.66 -10.73 50.56
C VAL A 313 2.16 -10.72 50.79
N GLN A 314 2.93 -11.19 49.81
CA GLN A 314 4.39 -11.14 49.84
C GLN A 314 4.86 -10.15 48.76
N ILE A 315 5.63 -9.15 49.16
CA ILE A 315 6.20 -8.14 48.26
C ILE A 315 7.69 -8.41 48.14
N ASN A 316 8.14 -8.73 46.93
CA ASN A 316 9.55 -8.92 46.62
C ASN A 316 10.01 -7.76 45.75
N ARG A 317 10.90 -6.89 46.27
CA ARG A 317 11.52 -5.83 45.47
C ARG A 317 12.73 -6.35 44.74
N HIS A 318 12.74 -6.19 43.43
CA HIS A 318 13.91 -6.45 42.60
C HIS A 318 14.54 -5.10 42.22
N SER A 319 15.76 -4.85 42.70
CA SER A 319 16.52 -3.67 42.25
C SER A 319 16.90 -3.85 40.78
N VAL A 320 16.36 -3.01 39.91
CA VAL A 320 16.84 -2.89 38.53
C VAL A 320 18.24 -2.29 38.59
N ARG A 321 19.28 -3.09 38.28
CA ARG A 321 20.59 -2.53 37.95
C ARG A 321 20.41 -1.78 36.62
N SER A 322 20.54 -0.46 36.66
CA SER A 322 20.70 0.35 35.46
C SER A 322 21.95 -0.12 34.73
N GLU A 323 21.79 -0.73 33.57
CA GLU A 323 22.87 -0.88 32.61
C GLU A 323 23.22 0.53 32.10
N SER A 324 24.42 0.99 32.46
CA SER A 324 25.07 2.15 31.86
C SER A 324 25.71 1.77 30.54
#